data_AF-A0A956IXF7-F1
#
_entry.id   AF-A0A956IXF7-F1
#
_cell.length_a   1.000
_cell.length_b   1.000
_cell.length_c   1.000
_cell.angle_alpha   90.00
_cell.angle_beta   90.00
_cell.angle_gamma   90.00
#
_symmetry.space_group_name_H-M   'P 1'
#
loop_
_entity.id
_entity.type
_entity.pdbx_description
1 polymer ?
#
loop_
_entity_poly.entity_id
_entity_poly.type
_entity_poly.pdbx_seq_one_letter_code
_entity_poly.pdbx_strand_id
1 'polypeptide(L)'
;MTRSARTRTRRARARARALPAALAGLLIALGAAGEARACKPWSPDSTNVVGPIVPGAELAIIGRYLALRCDEGDAPHPGWRPPPLRCALEARFEVRNEGPPIAGRGLVVVSGDDVEVREGGARIDAPASAEEREGWVTDAVLGAGRAYPRADESVRTFPVTLAPGASAVWTIHAEVVLEQGVNGCAEPPIFARHPERFVGDSFTRLIISPLANDDALLEVELDLPRAYGADPEWSSSVERPVRRTRAGRGRRRQRYRLRESGIHDVVSISRDVTFVRGGPIVAAGVDLGAGPRPRLRAGWELATLRRWWIQSLAVESDLKALTLVPTSEVATRVHMALLPSLGVGLGLPIRVYPEARAGVRTQLSLGWRWVSVIGALDVYPLRGREDELRGAIMVQVGL
;
A
#
# COMPACT_ATOMS: atom_id res chain seq x y z
N MET A 1 51.60 -19.82 41.13
CA MET A 1 51.14 -19.13 39.89
C MET A 1 49.99 -19.90 39.25
N THR A 2 48.73 -19.77 39.71
CA THR A 2 47.57 -20.52 39.15
C THR A 2 46.22 -19.83 39.42
N ARG A 3 46.13 -18.49 39.35
CA ARG A 3 44.86 -17.74 39.51
C ARG A 3 44.35 -17.01 38.25
N SER A 4 45.09 -17.04 37.14
CA SER A 4 44.78 -16.23 35.94
C SER A 4 43.80 -16.88 34.94
N ALA A 5 43.65 -18.21 34.96
CA ALA A 5 42.84 -18.91 33.94
C ALA A 5 41.31 -18.90 34.22
N ARG A 6 40.88 -18.77 35.49
CA ARG A 6 39.45 -18.81 35.86
C ARG A 6 38.69 -17.50 35.62
N THR A 7 39.39 -16.37 35.47
CA THR A 7 38.76 -15.06 35.25
C THR A 7 38.42 -14.80 33.77
N ARG A 8 39.09 -15.45 32.82
CA ARG A 8 38.79 -15.28 31.38
C ARG A 8 37.50 -15.99 30.94
N THR A 9 37.19 -17.17 31.47
CA THR A 9 35.97 -17.92 31.11
C THR A 9 34.68 -17.30 31.64
N ARG A 10 34.72 -16.58 32.77
CA ARG A 10 33.54 -15.85 33.28
C ARG A 10 33.19 -14.61 32.46
N ARG A 11 34.18 -13.88 31.91
CA ARG A 11 33.93 -12.71 31.05
C ARG A 11 33.33 -13.09 29.69
N ALA A 12 33.70 -14.25 29.13
CA ALA A 12 33.13 -14.74 27.87
C ALA A 12 31.63 -15.10 27.99
N ARG A 13 31.22 -15.75 29.09
CA ARG A 13 29.81 -16.10 29.33
C ARG A 13 28.92 -14.89 29.64
N ALA A 14 29.47 -13.83 30.25
CA ALA A 14 28.73 -12.60 30.51
C ALA A 14 28.41 -11.82 29.22
N ARG A 15 29.32 -11.82 28.24
CA ARG A 15 29.10 -11.16 26.93
C ARG A 15 28.05 -11.88 26.06
N ALA A 16 27.97 -13.21 26.14
CA ALA A 16 26.99 -14.00 25.39
C ALA A 16 25.53 -13.81 25.85
N ARG A 17 25.30 -13.36 27.10
CA ARG A 17 23.94 -13.12 27.64
C ARG A 17 23.43 -11.69 27.45
N ALA A 18 24.29 -10.73 27.14
CA ALA A 18 23.90 -9.34 26.93
C ALA A 18 23.31 -9.10 25.52
N LEU A 19 23.77 -9.85 24.51
CA LEU A 19 23.31 -9.71 23.13
C LEU A 19 21.79 -9.97 22.92
N PRO A 20 21.18 -11.04 23.49
CA PRO A 20 19.76 -11.29 23.29
C PRO A 20 18.87 -10.25 23.99
N ALA A 21 19.29 -9.72 25.14
CA ALA A 21 18.54 -8.69 25.85
C ALA A 21 18.57 -7.33 25.12
N ALA A 22 19.71 -6.96 24.53
CA ALA A 22 19.83 -5.76 23.71
C ALA A 22 19.00 -5.86 22.41
N LEU A 23 18.97 -7.04 21.77
CA LEU A 23 18.13 -7.30 20.60
C LEU A 23 16.63 -7.24 20.95
N ALA A 24 16.23 -7.82 22.08
CA ALA A 24 14.84 -7.76 22.54
C ALA A 24 14.39 -6.32 22.87
N GLY A 25 15.26 -5.51 23.50
CA GLY A 25 14.97 -4.10 23.77
C GLY A 25 14.81 -3.25 22.51
N LEU A 26 15.65 -3.49 21.49
CA LEU A 26 15.54 -2.80 20.20
C LEU A 26 14.22 -3.15 19.49
N LEU A 27 13.82 -4.43 19.49
CA LEU A 27 12.57 -4.89 18.88
C LEU A 27 11.31 -4.28 19.55
N ILE A 28 11.34 -4.09 20.88
CA ILE A 28 10.22 -3.48 21.62
C ILE A 28 10.16 -1.97 21.35
N ALA A 29 11.30 -1.27 21.29
CA ALA A 29 11.34 0.16 20.98
C ALA A 29 10.86 0.47 19.54
N LEU A 30 11.11 -0.44 18.59
CA LEU A 30 10.64 -0.31 17.20
C LEU A 30 9.14 -0.56 17.04
N GLY A 31 8.52 -1.36 17.92
CA GLY A 31 7.07 -1.56 17.97
C GLY A 31 6.30 -0.38 18.56
N ALA A 32 6.98 0.54 19.26
CA ALA A 32 6.37 1.66 19.98
C ALA A 32 6.57 3.04 19.32
N ALA A 33 7.26 3.12 18.18
CA ALA A 33 7.30 4.33 17.37
C ALA A 33 5.91 4.55 16.76
N GLY A 34 5.09 5.32 17.48
CA GLY A 34 3.72 5.64 17.14
C GLY A 34 3.60 6.13 15.70
N GLU A 35 2.54 5.67 15.05
CA GLU A 35 2.08 6.12 13.74
C GLU A 35 2.06 7.66 13.72
N ALA A 36 3.06 8.26 13.10
CA ALA A 36 3.14 9.70 12.94
C ALA A 36 1.96 10.14 12.06
N ARG A 37 0.92 10.69 12.70
CA ARG A 37 -0.35 11.20 12.15
C ARG A 37 -0.19 12.43 11.22
N ALA A 38 0.97 12.65 10.61
CA ALA A 38 1.24 13.84 9.79
C ALA A 38 1.11 13.60 8.27
N CYS A 39 0.74 12.40 7.84
CA CYS A 39 0.63 12.08 6.42
C CYS A 39 -0.79 12.35 5.89
N LYS A 40 -0.96 13.51 5.25
CA LYS A 40 -2.18 13.82 4.51
C LYS A 40 -2.41 12.76 3.40
N PRO A 41 -3.64 12.21 3.27
CA PRO A 41 -3.94 11.02 2.47
C PRO A 41 -4.17 11.27 0.96
N TRP A 42 -3.88 12.48 0.46
CA TRP A 42 -4.23 12.87 -0.90
C TRP A 42 -3.19 12.36 -1.89
N SER A 43 -3.30 11.08 -2.25
CA SER A 43 -2.65 10.56 -3.45
C SER A 43 -3.34 11.17 -4.68
N PRO A 44 -2.59 11.70 -5.65
CA PRO A 44 -3.13 12.17 -6.93
C PRO A 44 -3.84 11.08 -7.75
N ASP A 45 -3.78 9.81 -7.32
CA ASP A 45 -4.26 8.64 -8.07
C ASP A 45 -5.59 8.06 -7.53
N SER A 46 -6.37 8.84 -6.78
CA SER A 46 -7.68 8.39 -6.28
C SER A 46 -8.82 8.75 -7.23
N THR A 47 -9.63 7.78 -7.61
CA THR A 47 -10.89 8.03 -8.33
C THR A 47 -11.92 8.55 -7.33
N ASN A 48 -12.45 9.75 -7.57
CA ASN A 48 -13.46 10.35 -6.72
C ASN A 48 -14.84 10.19 -7.33
N VAL A 49 -15.80 9.79 -6.49
CA VAL A 49 -17.23 9.85 -6.81
C VAL A 49 -17.87 10.68 -5.71
N VAL A 50 -18.26 11.91 -6.08
CA VAL A 50 -19.06 12.78 -5.22
C VAL A 50 -20.50 12.62 -5.66
N GLY A 51 -21.37 12.36 -4.70
CA GLY A 51 -22.80 12.29 -4.97
C GLY A 51 -23.37 13.61 -5.50
N PRO A 52 -24.68 13.66 -5.71
CA PRO A 52 -25.39 14.84 -6.20
C PRO A 52 -25.48 15.96 -5.15
N ILE A 53 -24.70 17.05 -5.31
CA ILE A 53 -24.74 18.25 -4.44
C ILE A 53 -25.85 19.19 -4.93
N VAL A 54 -26.76 19.60 -4.04
CA VAL A 54 -27.65 20.73 -4.31
C VAL A 54 -27.31 21.83 -3.29
N PRO A 55 -26.53 22.86 -3.69
CA PRO A 55 -26.07 23.88 -2.75
C PRO A 55 -27.22 24.58 -2.02
N GLY A 56 -27.08 24.70 -0.69
CA GLY A 56 -28.08 25.33 0.18
C GLY A 56 -29.35 24.50 0.42
N ALA A 57 -29.44 23.27 -0.11
CA ALA A 57 -30.57 22.38 0.16
C ALA A 57 -30.33 21.49 1.37
N GLU A 58 -31.38 21.30 2.16
CA GLU A 58 -31.42 20.33 3.27
C GLU A 58 -31.89 18.97 2.73
N LEU A 59 -30.96 18.20 2.17
CA LEU A 59 -31.21 16.85 1.67
C LEU A 59 -30.70 15.82 2.67
N ALA A 60 -31.60 14.95 3.15
CA ALA A 60 -31.22 13.75 3.88
C ALA A 60 -30.95 12.61 2.90
N ILE A 61 -29.81 11.93 3.06
CA ILE A 61 -29.50 10.74 2.28
C ILE A 61 -30.07 9.53 3.02
N ILE A 62 -31.12 8.92 2.49
CA ILE A 62 -31.81 7.80 3.14
C ILE A 62 -31.35 6.42 2.61
N GLY A 63 -30.66 6.39 1.47
CA GLY A 63 -30.11 5.16 0.91
C GLY A 63 -28.94 5.41 -0.04
N ARG A 64 -27.93 4.54 0.02
CA ARG A 64 -26.74 4.60 -0.85
C ARG A 64 -26.37 3.22 -1.36
N TYR A 65 -26.15 3.13 -2.66
CA TYR A 65 -25.65 1.93 -3.30
C TYR A 65 -24.55 2.29 -4.29
N LEU A 66 -23.50 1.49 -4.30
CA LEU A 66 -22.39 1.63 -5.22
C LEU A 66 -22.07 0.27 -5.81
N ALA A 67 -22.06 0.16 -7.13
CA ALA A 67 -21.57 -1.00 -7.86
C ALA A 67 -20.36 -0.60 -8.72
N LEU A 68 -19.30 -1.41 -8.66
CA LEU A 68 -18.21 -1.36 -9.61
C LEU A 68 -18.05 -2.72 -10.28
N ARG A 69 -18.06 -2.71 -11.61
CA ARG A 69 -17.72 -3.86 -12.42
C ARG A 69 -16.47 -3.56 -13.21
N CYS A 70 -15.38 -4.22 -12.86
CA CYS A 70 -14.07 -3.92 -13.44
C CYS A 70 -13.60 -5.04 -14.37
N ASP A 71 -12.98 -4.66 -15.47
CA ASP A 71 -12.29 -5.53 -16.41
C ASP A 71 -10.82 -5.07 -16.54
N GLU A 72 -9.92 -6.02 -16.81
CA GLU A 72 -8.54 -5.69 -17.16
C GLU A 72 -8.57 -5.05 -18.56
N GLY A 73 -8.00 -3.86 -18.71
CA GLY A 73 -7.96 -3.20 -20.02
C GLY A 73 -7.10 -3.98 -21.03
N ASP A 74 -7.46 -3.87 -22.32
CA ASP A 74 -6.83 -4.63 -23.41
C ASP A 74 -5.40 -4.17 -23.78
N ALA A 75 -4.90 -3.08 -23.21
CA ALA A 75 -3.65 -2.48 -23.64
C ALA A 75 -2.42 -3.25 -23.09
N PRO A 76 -1.60 -3.89 -23.94
CA PRO A 76 -0.26 -4.29 -23.54
C PRO A 76 0.55 -3.01 -23.32
N HIS A 77 0.66 -2.56 -22.07
CA HIS A 77 1.57 -1.47 -21.77
C HIS A 77 3.00 -1.92 -22.12
N PRO A 78 3.79 -1.09 -22.82
CA PRO A 78 5.21 -1.38 -23.03
C PRO A 78 5.92 -1.35 -21.67
N GLY A 79 6.07 -2.51 -21.03
CA GLY A 79 6.75 -2.65 -19.74
C GLY A 79 6.09 -3.66 -18.80
N TRP A 80 6.61 -3.71 -17.56
CA TRP A 80 6.17 -4.61 -16.49
C TRP A 80 4.89 -4.14 -15.75
N ARG A 81 4.18 -3.15 -16.28
CA ARG A 81 2.98 -2.57 -15.63
C ARG A 81 1.76 -3.45 -15.92
N PRO A 82 0.96 -3.84 -14.91
CA PRO A 82 -0.35 -4.43 -15.18
C PRO A 82 -1.22 -3.44 -15.98
N PRO A 83 -2.14 -3.90 -16.82
CA PRO A 83 -3.10 -3.01 -17.48
C PRO A 83 -3.92 -2.24 -16.42
N PRO A 84 -4.40 -1.02 -16.74
CA PRO A 84 -5.33 -0.32 -15.87
C PRO A 84 -6.64 -1.12 -15.75
N LEU A 85 -7.32 -0.98 -14.61
CA LEU A 85 -8.66 -1.52 -14.44
C LEU A 85 -9.67 -0.53 -15.01
N ARG A 86 -10.41 -0.94 -16.03
CA ARG A 86 -11.56 -0.16 -16.54
C ARG A 86 -12.79 -0.64 -15.80
N CYS A 87 -13.51 0.26 -15.17
CA CYS A 87 -14.66 -0.08 -14.37
C CYS A 87 -15.90 0.66 -14.84
N ALA A 88 -16.98 -0.09 -15.07
CA ALA A 88 -18.31 0.48 -15.10
C ALA A 88 -18.75 0.78 -13.67
N LEU A 89 -18.95 2.06 -13.37
CA LEU A 89 -19.44 2.58 -12.11
C LEU A 89 -20.96 2.75 -12.18
N GLU A 90 -21.65 2.35 -11.11
CA GLU A 90 -23.03 2.73 -10.83
C GLU A 90 -23.11 3.23 -9.39
N ALA A 91 -23.49 4.49 -9.21
CA ALA A 91 -23.71 5.09 -7.89
C ALA A 91 -25.17 5.54 -7.78
N ARG A 92 -25.92 4.95 -6.86
CA ARG A 92 -27.33 5.25 -6.60
C ARG A 92 -27.49 5.95 -5.25
N PHE A 93 -28.17 7.08 -5.28
CA PHE A 93 -28.48 7.92 -4.13
C PHE A 93 -29.99 8.03 -4.00
N GLU A 94 -30.51 7.63 -2.85
CA GLU A 94 -31.89 7.87 -2.45
C GLU A 94 -31.90 9.01 -1.45
N VAL A 95 -32.52 10.12 -1.83
CA VAL A 95 -32.53 11.36 -1.05
C VAL A 95 -33.95 11.77 -0.71
N ARG A 96 -34.09 12.52 0.38
CA ARG A 96 -35.33 13.17 0.78
C ARG A 96 -35.07 14.65 1.07
N ASN A 97 -35.91 15.52 0.54
CA ASN A 97 -35.88 16.93 0.89
C ASN A 97 -36.50 17.12 2.28
N GLU A 98 -35.73 17.56 3.26
CA GLU A 98 -36.22 17.84 4.62
C GLU A 98 -36.52 19.33 4.85
N GLY A 99 -36.11 20.18 3.90
CA GLY A 99 -36.27 21.63 3.97
C GLY A 99 -37.36 22.21 3.06
N PRO A 100 -37.24 23.50 2.72
CA PRO A 100 -38.12 24.19 1.76
C PRO A 100 -38.12 23.56 0.36
N PRO A 101 -39.06 23.92 -0.53
CA PRO A 101 -39.04 23.46 -1.92
C PRO A 101 -37.70 23.80 -2.59
N ILE A 102 -37.10 22.79 -3.23
CA ILE A 102 -35.86 22.92 -3.98
C ILE A 102 -36.22 23.15 -5.45
N ALA A 103 -35.69 24.22 -6.03
CA ALA A 103 -35.66 24.44 -7.47
C ALA A 103 -34.27 24.99 -7.83
N GLY A 104 -33.41 24.14 -8.37
CA GLY A 104 -32.00 24.50 -8.56
C GLY A 104 -31.24 23.49 -9.41
N ARG A 105 -29.92 23.42 -9.20
CA ARG A 105 -29.01 22.52 -9.91
C ARG A 105 -28.37 21.55 -8.94
N GLY A 106 -28.40 20.27 -9.29
CA GLY A 106 -27.58 19.22 -8.73
C GLY A 106 -26.20 19.22 -9.41
N LEU A 107 -25.18 18.80 -8.69
CA LEU A 107 -23.79 18.68 -9.14
C LEU A 107 -23.29 17.26 -8.88
N VAL A 108 -22.69 16.61 -9.86
CA VAL A 108 -21.97 15.33 -9.70
C VAL A 108 -20.53 15.54 -10.12
N VAL A 109 -19.59 14.99 -9.34
CA VAL A 109 -18.16 14.97 -9.69
C VAL A 109 -17.71 13.51 -9.76
N VAL A 110 -17.21 13.10 -10.93
CA VAL A 110 -16.70 11.74 -11.16
C VAL A 110 -15.35 11.81 -11.89
N SER A 111 -14.35 11.09 -11.42
CA SER A 111 -13.11 10.84 -12.19
C SER A 111 -13.39 9.78 -13.26
N GLY A 112 -13.90 10.20 -14.43
CA GLY A 112 -14.25 9.30 -15.51
C GLY A 112 -14.88 9.99 -16.72
N ASP A 113 -14.98 9.19 -17.79
CA ASP A 113 -15.63 9.57 -19.05
C ASP A 113 -17.09 9.09 -19.06
N ASP A 114 -17.86 9.60 -20.03
CA ASP A 114 -19.23 9.12 -20.32
C ASP A 114 -20.19 9.10 -19.11
N VAL A 115 -20.10 10.14 -18.27
CA VAL A 115 -20.97 10.28 -17.09
C VAL A 115 -22.43 10.50 -17.52
N GLU A 116 -23.30 9.55 -17.17
CA GLU A 116 -24.75 9.60 -17.34
C GLU A 116 -25.44 9.76 -15.98
N VAL A 117 -26.35 10.72 -15.85
CA VAL A 117 -27.18 10.91 -14.66
C VAL A 117 -28.62 10.53 -14.99
N ARG A 118 -29.27 9.79 -14.11
CA ARG A 118 -30.66 9.35 -14.23
C ARG A 118 -31.44 9.68 -12.97
N GLU A 119 -32.71 10.05 -13.13
CA GLU A 119 -33.68 10.21 -12.04
C GLU A 119 -34.87 9.28 -12.29
N GLY A 120 -35.18 8.42 -11.31
CA GLY A 120 -36.26 7.43 -11.47
C GLY A 120 -36.09 6.50 -12.69
N GLY A 121 -34.85 6.32 -13.17
CA GLY A 121 -34.53 5.53 -14.36
C GLY A 121 -34.55 6.29 -15.69
N ALA A 122 -35.06 7.53 -15.73
CA ALA A 122 -35.01 8.39 -16.90
C ALA A 122 -33.67 9.13 -16.98
N ARG A 123 -33.05 9.20 -18.16
CA ARG A 123 -31.83 9.97 -18.38
C ARG A 123 -32.11 11.47 -18.25
N ILE A 124 -31.29 12.17 -17.50
CA ILE A 124 -31.33 13.62 -17.35
C ILE A 124 -30.23 14.22 -18.21
N ASP A 125 -30.50 15.38 -18.81
CA ASP A 125 -29.44 16.15 -19.46
C ASP A 125 -28.50 16.73 -18.40
N ALA A 126 -27.24 16.32 -18.47
CA ALA A 126 -26.20 16.70 -17.54
C ALA A 126 -24.96 17.17 -18.32
N PRO A 127 -24.99 18.39 -18.88
CA PRO A 127 -23.88 18.91 -19.66
C PRO A 127 -22.60 19.01 -18.82
N ALA A 128 -21.45 18.87 -19.48
CA ALA A 128 -20.17 19.18 -18.85
C ALA A 128 -20.12 20.69 -18.59
N SER A 129 -19.82 21.11 -17.36
CA SER A 129 -19.69 22.54 -17.07
C SER A 129 -18.25 22.99 -17.33
N ALA A 130 -18.00 23.49 -18.56
CA ALA A 130 -16.70 24.05 -18.91
C ALA A 130 -16.38 25.35 -18.13
N GLU A 131 -17.40 26.12 -17.75
CA GLU A 131 -17.28 27.45 -17.13
C GLU A 131 -17.52 27.47 -15.60
N GLU A 132 -18.05 26.41 -14.97
CA GLU A 132 -18.37 26.41 -13.53
C GLU A 132 -17.28 25.77 -12.64
N ARG A 133 -16.13 25.40 -13.22
CA ARG A 133 -15.03 24.71 -12.50
C ARG A 133 -14.40 25.54 -11.37
N GLU A 134 -14.40 26.87 -11.43
CA GLU A 134 -13.57 27.69 -10.52
C GLU A 134 -14.31 28.40 -9.38
N GLY A 135 -15.61 28.73 -9.53
CA GLY A 135 -16.34 29.52 -8.51
C GLY A 135 -17.31 28.71 -7.66
N TRP A 136 -18.26 28.04 -8.31
CA TRP A 136 -19.39 27.41 -7.64
C TRP A 136 -19.05 26.05 -7.01
N VAL A 137 -18.25 25.25 -7.71
CA VAL A 137 -17.73 23.99 -7.17
C VAL A 137 -16.84 24.29 -5.97
N THR A 138 -16.05 25.36 -6.04
CA THR A 138 -15.18 25.82 -4.97
C THR A 138 -15.96 26.13 -3.69
N ASP A 139 -17.02 26.93 -3.74
CA ASP A 139 -17.79 27.25 -2.52
C ASP A 139 -18.62 26.07 -1.98
N ALA A 140 -19.21 25.25 -2.87
CA ALA A 140 -19.97 24.08 -2.46
C ALA A 140 -19.08 22.95 -1.89
N VAL A 141 -17.87 22.78 -2.43
CA VAL A 141 -16.90 21.75 -2.02
C VAL A 141 -16.05 22.25 -0.83
N LEU A 142 -15.61 23.51 -0.82
CA LEU A 142 -14.87 24.11 0.30
C LEU A 142 -15.77 24.38 1.51
N GLY A 143 -17.02 24.78 1.32
CA GLY A 143 -18.00 24.91 2.40
C GLY A 143 -18.27 23.58 3.11
N ALA A 144 -18.11 22.46 2.39
CA ALA A 144 -18.14 21.10 2.92
C ALA A 144 -16.76 20.60 3.45
N GLY A 145 -15.73 21.45 3.47
CA GLY A 145 -14.39 21.14 3.96
C GLY A 145 -13.55 20.21 3.06
N ARG A 146 -13.81 20.18 1.74
CA ARG A 146 -13.25 19.20 0.81
C ARG A 146 -12.29 19.83 -0.20
N ALA A 147 -11.37 19.04 -0.74
CA ALA A 147 -10.45 19.59 -1.74
C ALA A 147 -11.05 19.58 -3.15
N TYR A 148 -10.46 20.44 -3.96
CA TYR A 148 -10.87 20.79 -5.32
C TYR A 148 -11.03 19.57 -6.23
N PRO A 149 -11.99 19.64 -7.18
CA PRO A 149 -12.04 18.68 -8.25
C PRO A 149 -10.73 18.69 -9.04
N ARG A 150 -10.27 17.52 -9.46
CA ARG A 150 -9.03 17.40 -10.25
C ARG A 150 -9.26 17.74 -11.73
N ALA A 151 -8.17 17.99 -12.45
CA ALA A 151 -8.23 18.32 -13.88
C ALA A 151 -8.86 17.20 -14.73
N ASP A 152 -8.70 15.95 -14.29
CA ASP A 152 -9.25 14.73 -14.88
C ASP A 152 -10.68 14.39 -14.40
N GLU A 153 -11.27 15.18 -13.51
CA GLU A 153 -12.63 14.96 -13.04
C GLU A 153 -13.66 15.64 -13.95
N SER A 154 -14.65 14.85 -14.35
CA SER A 154 -15.85 15.31 -15.03
C SER A 154 -16.82 15.89 -14.01
N VAL A 155 -17.09 17.19 -14.13
CA VAL A 155 -18.13 17.88 -13.37
C VAL A 155 -19.38 17.98 -14.22
N ARG A 156 -20.48 17.43 -13.72
CA ARG A 156 -21.80 17.43 -14.39
C ARG A 156 -22.81 18.15 -13.53
N THR A 157 -23.65 18.95 -14.15
CA THR A 157 -24.77 19.60 -13.47
C THR A 157 -26.08 19.21 -14.09
N PHE A 158 -27.13 19.05 -13.30
CA PHE A 158 -28.45 18.65 -13.78
C PHE A 158 -29.55 19.41 -13.02
N PRO A 159 -30.72 19.66 -13.62
CA PRO A 159 -31.83 20.34 -12.94
C PRO A 159 -32.39 19.47 -11.81
N VAL A 160 -32.73 20.10 -10.69
CA VAL A 160 -33.38 19.43 -9.54
C VAL A 160 -34.62 20.21 -9.13
N THR A 161 -35.72 19.51 -8.95
CA THR A 161 -36.95 20.09 -8.38
C THR A 161 -37.56 19.10 -7.39
N LEU A 162 -37.59 19.46 -6.10
CA LEU A 162 -38.12 18.60 -5.04
C LEU A 162 -39.00 19.40 -4.08
N ALA A 163 -40.24 18.98 -3.91
CA ALA A 163 -41.13 19.52 -2.88
C ALA A 163 -40.63 19.13 -1.47
N PRO A 164 -41.03 19.86 -0.41
CA PRO A 164 -40.74 19.47 0.98
C PRO A 164 -41.24 18.05 1.27
N GLY A 165 -40.39 17.21 1.86
CA GLY A 165 -40.67 15.81 2.16
C GLY A 165 -40.61 14.86 0.96
N ALA A 166 -40.49 15.37 -0.27
CA ALA A 166 -40.38 14.54 -1.47
C ALA A 166 -39.07 13.77 -1.47
N SER A 167 -39.09 12.56 -2.05
CA SER A 167 -37.91 11.73 -2.23
C SER A 167 -37.58 11.55 -3.70
N ALA A 168 -36.29 11.41 -4.00
CA ALA A 168 -35.79 11.14 -5.35
C ALA A 168 -34.73 10.03 -5.31
N VAL A 169 -34.65 9.31 -6.42
CA VAL A 169 -33.60 8.32 -6.66
C VAL A 169 -32.79 8.79 -7.85
N TRP A 170 -31.53 9.13 -7.59
CA TRP A 170 -30.57 9.50 -8.59
C TRP A 170 -29.58 8.36 -8.81
N THR A 171 -29.30 8.05 -10.07
CA THR A 171 -28.33 7.01 -10.46
C THR A 171 -27.31 7.62 -11.41
N ILE A 172 -26.04 7.46 -11.08
CA ILE A 172 -24.91 7.94 -11.85
C ILE A 172 -24.21 6.73 -12.44
N HIS A 173 -24.09 6.70 -13.76
CA HIS A 173 -23.27 5.74 -14.49
C HIS A 173 -22.05 6.45 -15.04
N ALA A 174 -20.88 5.80 -14.98
CA ALA A 174 -19.67 6.32 -15.61
C ALA A 174 -18.72 5.19 -15.96
N GLU A 175 -17.85 5.41 -16.94
CA GLU A 175 -16.65 4.59 -17.11
C GLU A 175 -15.51 5.26 -16.35
N VAL A 176 -14.97 4.57 -15.35
CA VAL A 176 -13.83 5.05 -14.57
C VAL A 176 -12.62 4.19 -14.87
N VAL A 177 -11.49 4.85 -15.12
CA VAL A 177 -10.20 4.17 -15.24
C VAL A 177 -9.51 4.25 -13.89
N LEU A 178 -9.39 3.10 -13.26
CA LEU A 178 -8.70 2.96 -11.99
C LEU A 178 -7.20 2.88 -12.28
N GLU A 179 -6.53 4.02 -12.16
CA GLU A 179 -5.08 4.11 -12.30
C GLU A 179 -4.36 3.56 -11.07
N GLN A 180 -3.13 3.10 -11.29
CA GLN A 180 -2.32 2.44 -10.28
C GLN A 180 -1.53 3.49 -9.52
N GLY A 181 -1.81 3.65 -8.22
CA GLY A 181 -1.08 4.59 -7.38
C GLY A 181 -0.10 3.93 -6.42
N VAL A 182 0.87 4.72 -5.94
CA VAL A 182 1.73 4.39 -4.79
C VAL A 182 1.35 5.28 -3.59
N ASN A 183 0.33 4.87 -2.85
CA ASN A 183 -0.08 5.41 -1.57
C ASN A 183 0.94 5.18 -0.46
N GLY A 184 1.05 6.23 0.33
CA GLY A 184 1.59 6.21 1.66
C GLY A 184 2.91 6.94 1.73
N CYS A 185 3.12 7.65 2.84
CA CYS A 185 4.45 8.14 3.22
C CYS A 185 5.44 7.02 3.53
N ALA A 186 4.99 5.76 3.48
CA ALA A 186 5.68 4.59 3.93
C ALA A 186 5.83 3.61 2.76
N GLU A 187 6.97 3.64 2.08
CA GLU A 187 7.28 2.69 1.01
C GLU A 187 7.68 1.35 1.65
N PRO A 188 7.09 0.21 1.23
CA PRO A 188 7.64 -1.09 1.58
C PRO A 188 9.14 -1.19 1.26
N PRO A 189 9.92 -1.88 2.10
CA PRO A 189 11.37 -1.86 2.02
C PRO A 189 11.92 -2.40 0.70
N ILE A 190 11.23 -3.37 0.10
CA ILE A 190 11.59 -3.91 -1.21
C ILE A 190 11.43 -2.87 -2.33
N PHE A 191 10.50 -1.92 -2.21
CA PHE A 191 10.27 -0.87 -3.22
C PHE A 191 11.35 0.19 -3.12
N ALA A 192 11.73 0.56 -1.89
CA ALA A 192 12.83 1.48 -1.67
C ALA A 192 14.16 0.94 -2.25
N ARG A 193 14.37 -0.39 -2.19
CA ARG A 193 15.57 -1.04 -2.75
C ARG A 193 15.54 -1.18 -4.26
N HIS A 194 14.37 -1.35 -4.87
CA HIS A 194 14.21 -1.59 -6.32
C HIS A 194 13.18 -0.65 -6.97
N PRO A 195 13.38 0.67 -6.96
CA PRO A 195 12.31 1.62 -7.29
C PRO A 195 11.93 1.57 -8.77
N GLU A 196 12.89 1.33 -9.66
CA GLU A 196 12.64 1.25 -11.12
C GLU A 196 11.90 -0.02 -11.54
N ARG A 197 12.02 -1.08 -10.74
CA ARG A 197 11.33 -2.35 -10.99
C ARG A 197 9.95 -2.37 -10.37
N PHE A 198 9.70 -1.45 -9.45
CA PHE A 198 8.45 -1.40 -8.75
C PHE A 198 7.45 -0.50 -9.50
N VAL A 199 6.67 -1.14 -10.37
CA VAL A 199 5.43 -0.56 -10.90
C VAL A 199 4.21 -1.43 -10.62
N GLY A 200 4.24 -2.24 -9.57
CA GLY A 200 3.26 -3.31 -9.45
C GLY A 200 3.14 -3.85 -8.05
N ASP A 201 2.43 -3.11 -7.21
CA ASP A 201 1.32 -3.61 -6.43
C ASP A 201 0.30 -2.47 -6.34
N SER A 202 -0.45 -2.36 -7.42
CA SER A 202 -1.51 -1.38 -7.59
C SER A 202 -2.53 -1.54 -6.48
N PHE A 203 -2.68 -0.53 -5.64
CA PHE A 203 -4.01 -0.24 -5.15
C PHE A 203 -4.52 0.95 -5.95
N THR A 204 -5.81 0.90 -6.25
CA THR A 204 -6.55 2.08 -6.63
C THR A 204 -7.49 2.38 -5.49
N ARG A 205 -7.45 3.63 -5.01
CA ARG A 205 -8.42 4.11 -4.04
C ARG A 205 -9.59 4.68 -4.80
N LEU A 206 -10.74 4.08 -4.60
CA LEU A 206 -12.00 4.73 -4.88
C LEU A 206 -12.42 5.47 -3.62
N ILE A 207 -12.43 6.79 -3.68
CA ILE A 207 -12.95 7.64 -2.61
C ILE A 207 -14.38 7.98 -2.98
N ILE A 208 -15.30 7.50 -2.17
CA ILE A 208 -16.70 7.85 -2.25
C ILE A 208 -16.89 8.91 -1.18
N SER A 209 -17.03 10.17 -1.61
CA SER A 209 -17.22 11.26 -0.67
C SER A 209 -18.72 11.45 -0.44
N PRO A 210 -19.24 11.11 0.74
CA PRO A 210 -20.67 11.24 1.03
C PRO A 210 -21.04 12.70 1.17
N LEU A 211 -22.23 13.14 0.81
CA LEU A 211 -22.54 14.58 0.78
C LEU A 211 -23.02 15.19 2.09
N ALA A 212 -23.31 14.39 3.10
CA ALA A 212 -23.80 14.90 4.37
C ALA A 212 -23.47 13.91 5.49
N ASN A 213 -23.30 14.47 6.69
CA ASN A 213 -23.07 13.75 7.96
C ASN A 213 -24.33 12.98 8.38
N ASP A 214 -24.68 11.88 7.71
CA ASP A 214 -25.84 11.06 8.06
C ASP A 214 -25.48 9.59 8.32
N ASP A 215 -26.23 8.96 9.23
CA ASP A 215 -26.12 7.56 9.67
C ASP A 215 -26.45 6.51 8.58
N ALA A 216 -26.65 6.92 7.32
CA ALA A 216 -27.08 6.03 6.25
C ALA A 216 -26.06 4.92 5.99
N LEU A 217 -26.52 3.69 5.74
CA LEU A 217 -25.63 2.61 5.33
C LEU A 217 -25.28 2.74 3.85
N LEU A 218 -23.99 2.62 3.51
CA LEU A 218 -23.51 2.50 2.14
C LEU A 218 -23.38 1.01 1.78
N GLU A 219 -24.20 0.54 0.84
CA GLU A 219 -24.03 -0.77 0.24
C GLU A 219 -23.03 -0.69 -0.93
N VAL A 220 -21.94 -1.45 -0.84
CA VAL A 220 -20.92 -1.52 -1.90
C VAL A 220 -20.92 -2.91 -2.51
N GLU A 221 -20.99 -2.99 -3.83
CA GLU A 221 -20.84 -4.19 -4.61
C GLU A 221 -19.67 -4.06 -5.59
N LEU A 222 -18.74 -5.00 -5.54
CA LEU A 222 -17.56 -5.02 -6.40
C LEU A 222 -17.54 -6.33 -7.17
N ASP A 223 -17.41 -6.26 -8.49
CA ASP A 223 -17.20 -7.39 -9.39
C ASP A 223 -15.87 -7.21 -10.11
N LEU A 224 -14.82 -7.81 -9.53
CA LEU A 224 -13.43 -7.61 -9.91
C LEU A 224 -12.85 -8.85 -10.62
N PRO A 225 -11.78 -8.71 -11.43
CA PRO A 225 -11.02 -9.87 -11.90
C PRO A 225 -10.42 -10.67 -10.73
N ARG A 226 -10.24 -11.99 -10.90
CA ARG A 226 -9.81 -12.90 -9.81
C ARG A 226 -8.50 -12.49 -9.11
N ALA A 227 -7.60 -11.83 -9.83
CA ALA A 227 -6.33 -11.36 -9.31
C ALA A 227 -6.46 -10.14 -8.38
N TYR A 228 -7.65 -9.56 -8.24
CA TYR A 228 -7.91 -8.38 -7.43
C TYR A 228 -8.81 -8.69 -6.24
N GLY A 229 -8.66 -7.90 -5.19
CA GLY A 229 -9.48 -7.91 -3.99
C GLY A 229 -9.62 -6.51 -3.44
N ALA A 230 -10.75 -6.27 -2.77
CA ALA A 230 -10.97 -5.01 -2.09
C ALA A 230 -10.81 -5.13 -0.57
N ASP A 231 -10.18 -4.12 0.02
CA ASP A 231 -10.05 -3.93 1.46
C ASP A 231 -10.66 -2.57 1.86
N PRO A 232 -11.70 -2.54 2.72
CA PRO A 232 -12.21 -1.31 3.31
C PRO A 232 -11.23 -0.82 4.38
N GLU A 233 -10.11 -0.23 3.94
CA GLU A 233 -8.90 -0.19 4.76
C GLU A 233 -8.82 1.05 5.70
N TRP A 234 -9.63 2.12 5.54
CA TRP A 234 -9.27 3.41 6.17
C TRP A 234 -10.34 4.29 6.87
N SER A 235 -11.65 4.01 6.83
CA SER A 235 -12.59 5.02 7.38
C SER A 235 -14.02 4.56 7.70
N SER A 236 -14.23 3.28 8.01
CA SER A 236 -15.55 2.83 8.44
C SER A 236 -15.44 1.78 9.53
N SER A 237 -16.33 1.84 10.52
CA SER A 237 -16.72 0.67 11.30
C SER A 237 -17.42 -0.28 10.34
N VAL A 238 -16.65 -1.12 9.65
CA VAL A 238 -17.18 -2.15 8.75
C VAL A 238 -18.08 -3.06 9.58
N GLU A 239 -19.39 -3.01 9.36
CA GLU A 239 -20.39 -3.76 10.13
C GLU A 239 -20.45 -5.27 9.77
N ARG A 240 -19.35 -5.80 9.22
CA ARG A 240 -19.08 -7.15 8.69
C ARG A 240 -19.18 -7.25 7.16
N PRO A 241 -18.30 -8.02 6.50
CA PRO A 241 -18.48 -8.41 5.11
C PRO A 241 -19.76 -9.26 4.99
N VAL A 242 -20.80 -8.75 4.31
CA VAL A 242 -22.13 -9.35 4.26
C VAL A 242 -22.13 -10.67 3.50
N ARG A 243 -21.26 -10.84 2.49
CA ARG A 243 -21.08 -12.11 1.76
C ARG A 243 -19.87 -12.06 0.83
N ARG A 244 -18.98 -13.06 0.91
CA ARG A 244 -18.09 -13.41 -0.21
C ARG A 244 -18.83 -14.42 -1.08
N THR A 245 -19.56 -13.95 -2.07
CA THR A 245 -20.23 -14.83 -3.02
C THR A 245 -19.17 -15.35 -3.99
N ARG A 246 -18.96 -16.66 -4.03
CA ARG A 246 -18.00 -17.32 -4.92
C ARG A 246 -18.46 -17.10 -6.37
N ALA A 247 -17.92 -16.07 -7.03
CA ALA A 247 -18.23 -15.78 -8.42
C ALA A 247 -17.53 -16.79 -9.35
N GLY A 248 -18.16 -17.04 -10.50
CA GLY A 248 -17.77 -18.06 -11.49
C GLY A 248 -16.36 -17.87 -12.06
N ARG A 249 -15.95 -18.82 -12.91
CA ARG A 249 -14.60 -18.95 -13.50
C ARG A 249 -14.02 -17.57 -13.91
N GLY A 250 -13.15 -16.99 -13.08
CA GLY A 250 -12.34 -15.82 -13.41
C GLY A 250 -12.66 -14.50 -12.69
N ARG A 251 -13.78 -14.38 -11.95
CA ARG A 251 -14.16 -13.13 -11.26
C ARG A 251 -14.31 -13.30 -9.75
N ARG A 252 -14.28 -12.18 -9.01
CA ARG A 252 -14.51 -12.11 -7.57
C ARG A 252 -15.58 -11.04 -7.30
N ARG A 253 -16.76 -11.49 -6.83
CA ARG A 253 -17.85 -10.59 -6.39
C ARG A 253 -17.81 -10.42 -4.88
N GLN A 254 -17.76 -9.18 -4.42
CA GLN A 254 -17.68 -8.82 -3.00
C GLN A 254 -18.77 -7.82 -2.68
N ARG A 255 -19.48 -8.00 -1.55
CA ARG A 255 -20.48 -7.04 -1.08
C ARG A 255 -20.20 -6.60 0.35
N TYR A 256 -20.22 -5.30 0.58
CA TYR A 256 -19.94 -4.65 1.86
C TYR A 256 -21.12 -3.76 2.27
N ARG A 257 -21.30 -3.61 3.57
CA ARG A 257 -22.11 -2.56 4.17
C ARG A 257 -21.17 -1.72 5.01
N LEU A 258 -21.03 -0.46 4.64
CA LEU A 258 -20.17 0.50 5.31
C LEU A 258 -21.08 1.46 6.08
N ARG A 259 -20.73 1.69 7.34
CA ARG A 259 -21.33 2.74 8.15
C ARG A 259 -20.38 3.91 8.19
N GLU A 260 -20.89 5.10 7.90
CA GLU A 260 -20.10 6.32 7.77
C GLU A 260 -19.38 6.64 9.08
N SER A 261 -18.07 6.93 9.02
CA SER A 261 -17.27 7.37 10.18
C SER A 261 -16.88 8.86 10.13
N GLY A 262 -17.51 9.65 9.26
CA GLY A 262 -17.55 11.11 9.37
C GLY A 262 -16.74 11.95 8.38
N ILE A 263 -15.85 11.40 7.53
CA ILE A 263 -15.11 12.25 6.57
C ILE A 263 -15.15 11.73 5.12
N HIS A 264 -14.85 10.45 4.86
CA HIS A 264 -14.96 9.84 3.53
C HIS A 264 -15.21 8.34 3.64
N ASP A 265 -15.96 7.73 2.72
CA ASP A 265 -16.03 6.28 2.57
C ASP A 265 -14.97 5.85 1.54
N VAL A 266 -13.94 5.11 1.97
CA VAL A 266 -12.83 4.71 1.08
C VAL A 266 -12.87 3.20 0.82
N VAL A 267 -12.97 2.83 -0.45
CA VAL A 267 -12.82 1.45 -0.91
C VAL A 267 -11.47 1.32 -1.61
N SER A 268 -10.56 0.55 -1.03
CA SER A 268 -9.26 0.25 -1.64
C SER A 268 -9.38 -1.02 -2.46
N ILE A 269 -9.16 -0.95 -3.77
CA ILE A 269 -9.08 -2.12 -4.64
C ILE A 269 -7.61 -2.40 -4.88
N SER A 270 -7.13 -3.59 -4.56
CA SER A 270 -5.74 -3.98 -4.71
C SER A 270 -5.59 -5.30 -5.45
N ARG A 271 -4.44 -5.50 -6.09
CA ARG A 271 -4.11 -6.79 -6.67
C ARG A 271 -3.59 -7.75 -5.59
N ASP A 272 -4.13 -8.96 -5.55
CA ASP A 272 -3.66 -10.08 -4.72
C ASP A 272 -2.30 -10.55 -5.26
N VAL A 273 -1.21 -9.87 -4.90
CA VAL A 273 0.14 -10.26 -5.34
C VAL A 273 0.79 -11.13 -4.28
N THR A 274 1.12 -12.37 -4.67
CA THR A 274 1.74 -13.34 -3.76
C THR A 274 3.22 -13.04 -3.51
N PHE A 275 3.88 -12.47 -4.52
CA PHE A 275 5.30 -12.11 -4.46
C PHE A 275 5.54 -10.83 -5.25
N VAL A 276 6.25 -9.89 -4.62
CA VAL A 276 6.80 -8.76 -5.35
C VAL A 276 8.16 -9.17 -5.87
N ARG A 277 8.35 -9.05 -7.18
CA ARG A 277 9.67 -9.19 -7.80
C ARG A 277 10.50 -8.01 -7.35
N GLY A 278 11.56 -8.26 -6.59
CA GLY A 278 12.61 -7.27 -6.38
C GLY A 278 13.50 -7.22 -7.62
N GLY A 279 14.81 -7.18 -7.39
CA GLY A 279 15.77 -7.08 -8.47
C GLY A 279 17.15 -7.59 -8.07
N PRO A 280 18.11 -7.49 -8.99
CA PRO A 280 19.50 -7.72 -8.73
C PRO A 280 19.99 -6.76 -7.65
N ILE A 281 20.90 -7.26 -6.83
CA ILE A 281 21.60 -6.48 -5.82
C ILE A 281 23.09 -6.64 -6.01
N VAL A 282 23.82 -5.57 -5.71
CA VAL A 282 25.28 -5.58 -5.61
C VAL A 282 25.68 -4.92 -4.30
N ALA A 283 26.69 -5.45 -3.63
CA ALA A 283 27.24 -4.82 -2.44
C ALA A 283 28.77 -4.96 -2.38
N ALA A 284 29.40 -3.98 -1.76
CA ALA A 284 30.83 -3.98 -1.49
C ALA A 284 31.09 -3.51 -0.06
N GLY A 285 32.14 -4.03 0.57
CA GLY A 285 32.48 -3.67 1.93
C GLY A 285 33.69 -4.42 2.47
N VAL A 286 33.69 -4.64 3.78
CA VAL A 286 34.80 -5.22 4.51
C VAL A 286 34.37 -6.38 5.41
N ASP A 287 35.14 -7.46 5.39
CA ASP A 287 35.11 -8.52 6.41
C ASP A 287 35.94 -8.07 7.62
N LEU A 288 35.43 -8.30 8.83
CA LEU A 288 35.96 -7.86 10.13
C LEU A 288 36.56 -9.03 10.95
N GLY A 289 36.89 -10.16 10.32
CA GLY A 289 37.48 -11.33 10.98
C GLY A 289 38.92 -11.10 11.48
N ALA A 290 39.85 -11.98 11.12
CA ALA A 290 41.26 -11.88 11.56
C ALA A 290 42.03 -10.64 11.00
N GLY A 291 41.37 -9.81 10.20
CA GLY A 291 41.86 -8.55 9.65
C GLY A 291 40.89 -8.04 8.57
N PRO A 292 40.89 -6.73 8.27
CA PRO A 292 40.01 -6.16 7.26
C PRO A 292 40.32 -6.75 5.88
N ARG A 293 39.31 -7.29 5.21
CA ARG A 293 39.42 -7.82 3.84
C ARG A 293 38.29 -7.29 2.97
N PRO A 294 38.52 -7.03 1.67
CA PRO A 294 37.44 -6.66 0.78
C PRO A 294 36.40 -7.77 0.72
N ARG A 295 35.12 -7.39 0.70
CA ARG A 295 33.99 -8.31 0.54
C ARG A 295 33.07 -7.78 -0.54
N LEU A 296 32.72 -8.66 -1.47
CA LEU A 296 31.80 -8.38 -2.57
C LEU A 296 30.58 -9.28 -2.45
N ARG A 297 29.43 -8.79 -2.89
CA ARG A 297 28.13 -9.48 -2.90
C ARG A 297 27.41 -9.16 -4.20
N ALA A 298 26.86 -10.18 -4.84
CA ALA A 298 25.96 -10.02 -5.98
C ALA A 298 24.82 -11.02 -5.85
N GLY A 299 23.58 -10.64 -6.12
CA GLY A 299 22.45 -11.52 -5.89
C GLY A 299 21.14 -10.98 -6.43
N TRP A 300 20.05 -11.57 -5.96
CA TRP A 300 18.69 -11.18 -6.31
C TRP A 300 17.80 -11.15 -5.07
N GLU A 301 16.87 -10.21 -5.01
CA GLU A 301 15.87 -10.06 -3.95
C GLU A 301 14.43 -10.27 -4.46
N LEU A 302 13.58 -10.77 -3.57
CA LEU A 302 12.14 -10.97 -3.75
C LEU A 302 11.46 -10.56 -2.44
N ALA A 303 10.19 -10.15 -2.47
CA ALA A 303 9.40 -10.01 -1.24
C ALA A 303 8.12 -10.84 -1.28
N THR A 304 7.69 -11.31 -0.12
CA THR A 304 6.47 -12.13 0.03
C THR A 304 5.22 -11.26 0.24
N LEU A 305 4.04 -11.90 0.34
CA LEU A 305 2.70 -11.32 0.61
C LEU A 305 2.66 -10.14 1.59
N ARG A 306 3.57 -10.10 2.56
CA ARG A 306 3.56 -9.07 3.61
C ARG A 306 4.41 -7.85 3.28
N ARG A 307 5.13 -7.83 2.14
CA ARG A 307 6.01 -6.76 1.59
C ARG A 307 7.17 -6.29 2.49
N TRP A 308 7.06 -6.46 3.80
CA TRP A 308 8.12 -6.28 4.78
C TRP A 308 9.03 -7.50 4.92
N TRP A 309 8.66 -8.65 4.33
CA TRP A 309 9.47 -9.86 4.35
C TRP A 309 10.16 -10.05 3.00
N ILE A 310 11.47 -9.83 2.98
CA ILE A 310 12.38 -9.93 1.85
C ILE A 310 13.12 -11.28 1.89
N GLN A 311 13.24 -11.94 0.75
CA GLN A 311 14.10 -13.10 0.55
C GLN A 311 15.18 -12.73 -0.46
N SER A 312 16.42 -13.16 -0.21
CA SER A 312 17.51 -12.94 -1.15
C SER A 312 18.30 -14.21 -1.39
N LEU A 313 18.85 -14.34 -2.59
CA LEU A 313 19.89 -15.32 -2.91
C LEU A 313 21.08 -14.55 -3.45
N ALA A 314 22.21 -14.60 -2.74
CA ALA A 314 23.42 -13.89 -3.12
C ALA A 314 24.64 -14.79 -3.15
N VAL A 315 25.61 -14.42 -3.98
CA VAL A 315 26.97 -14.94 -3.98
C VAL A 315 27.86 -13.87 -3.38
N GLU A 316 28.70 -14.26 -2.42
CA GLU A 316 29.64 -13.39 -1.73
C GLU A 316 31.07 -13.90 -1.88
N SER A 317 32.02 -12.97 -1.99
CA SER A 317 33.44 -13.31 -2.07
C SER A 317 34.30 -12.36 -1.23
N ASP A 318 35.31 -12.92 -0.56
CA ASP A 318 36.40 -12.16 0.09
C ASP A 318 37.72 -12.26 -0.71
N LEU A 319 37.61 -12.57 -2.02
CA LEU A 319 38.69 -12.90 -2.96
C LEU A 319 39.44 -14.22 -2.68
N LYS A 320 39.22 -14.86 -1.52
CA LYS A 320 39.81 -16.15 -1.15
C LYS A 320 38.79 -17.26 -1.05
N ALA A 321 37.55 -16.90 -0.74
CA ALA A 321 36.42 -17.80 -0.58
C ALA A 321 35.25 -17.30 -1.43
N LEU A 322 34.39 -18.25 -1.77
CA LEU A 322 33.11 -18.00 -2.42
C LEU A 322 32.01 -18.60 -1.55
N THR A 323 30.96 -17.83 -1.30
CA THR A 323 29.87 -18.21 -0.38
C THR A 323 28.53 -17.93 -1.04
N LEU A 324 27.66 -18.93 -1.11
CA LEU A 324 26.26 -18.77 -1.47
C LEU A 324 25.46 -18.43 -0.20
N VAL A 325 24.63 -17.40 -0.23
CA VAL A 325 23.91 -16.90 0.94
C VAL A 325 22.43 -16.68 0.60
N PRO A 326 21.59 -17.71 0.70
CA PRO A 326 20.16 -17.52 0.85
C PRO A 326 19.87 -16.80 2.18
N THR A 327 19.06 -15.74 2.15
CA THR A 327 18.65 -14.99 3.34
C THR A 327 17.15 -14.72 3.33
N SER A 328 16.62 -14.54 4.54
CA SER A 328 15.26 -14.13 4.83
C SER A 328 15.32 -12.97 5.82
N GLU A 329 14.71 -11.84 5.48
CA GLU A 329 14.80 -10.59 6.21
C GLU A 329 13.42 -9.99 6.42
N VAL A 330 13.18 -9.47 7.62
CA VAL A 330 12.01 -8.65 7.94
C VAL A 330 12.49 -7.21 8.09
N ALA A 331 11.88 -6.28 7.37
CA ALA A 331 12.29 -4.89 7.33
C ALA A 331 11.09 -3.95 7.55
N THR A 332 11.33 -2.86 8.30
CA THR A 332 10.33 -1.82 8.52
C THR A 332 10.05 -1.08 7.21
N ARG A 333 8.88 -0.42 7.12
CA ARG A 333 8.59 0.45 5.97
C ARG A 333 9.50 1.68 6.01
N VAL A 334 9.89 2.18 4.83
CA VAL A 334 10.65 3.43 4.70
C VAL A 334 9.67 4.59 4.81
N HIS A 335 9.77 5.35 5.90
CA HIS A 335 8.96 6.55 6.09
C HIS A 335 9.72 7.78 5.58
N MET A 336 9.37 8.25 4.38
CA MET A 336 10.05 9.37 3.71
C MET A 336 11.53 9.06 3.39
N ALA A 337 12.18 9.91 2.58
CA ALA A 337 13.58 9.68 2.16
C ALA A 337 14.61 9.78 3.31
N LEU A 338 14.23 10.28 4.49
CA LEU A 338 15.14 10.59 5.59
C LEU A 338 15.32 9.44 6.59
N LEU A 339 14.27 8.67 6.87
CA LEU A 339 14.32 7.58 7.85
C LEU A 339 14.61 6.26 7.15
N PRO A 340 15.75 5.61 7.42
CA PRO A 340 16.05 4.32 6.80
C PRO A 340 15.08 3.24 7.29
N SER A 341 14.72 2.33 6.40
CA SER A 341 14.16 1.04 6.77
C SER A 341 15.19 0.25 7.54
N LEU A 342 14.79 -0.23 8.71
CA LEU A 342 15.60 -1.16 9.51
C LEU A 342 15.15 -2.58 9.20
N GLY A 343 16.08 -3.43 8.78
CA GLY A 343 15.86 -4.85 8.57
C GLY A 343 16.66 -5.73 9.51
N VAL A 344 16.07 -6.86 9.88
CA VAL A 344 16.71 -7.94 10.62
C VAL A 344 16.47 -9.23 9.86
N GLY A 345 17.55 -9.96 9.58
CA GLY A 345 17.48 -11.17 8.78
C GLY A 345 18.32 -12.32 9.30
N LEU A 346 17.98 -13.50 8.79
CA LEU A 346 18.69 -14.75 8.98
C LEU A 346 19.11 -15.30 7.63
N GLY A 347 20.20 -16.04 7.59
CA GLY A 347 20.66 -16.69 6.36
C GLY A 347 21.45 -17.96 6.59
N LEU A 348 21.70 -18.68 5.51
CA LEU A 348 22.48 -19.91 5.50
C LEU A 348 23.70 -19.70 4.60
N PRO A 349 24.80 -19.10 5.09
CA PRO A 349 26.01 -18.95 4.29
C PRO A 349 26.63 -20.33 4.03
N ILE A 350 26.71 -20.72 2.77
CA ILE A 350 27.32 -21.95 2.29
C ILE A 350 28.60 -21.55 1.55
N ARG A 351 29.73 -21.66 2.24
CA ARG A 351 31.05 -21.54 1.61
C ARG A 351 31.18 -22.69 0.63
N VAL A 352 31.43 -22.42 -0.64
CA VAL A 352 31.62 -23.44 -1.68
C VAL A 352 33.08 -23.57 -2.10
N TYR A 353 33.89 -22.54 -1.82
CA TYR A 353 35.33 -22.51 -2.08
C TYR A 353 36.06 -21.85 -0.89
N PRO A 354 37.24 -22.33 -0.46
CA PRO A 354 37.96 -23.50 -0.99
C PRO A 354 37.34 -24.85 -0.61
N GLU A 355 36.57 -24.90 0.48
CA GLU A 355 35.92 -26.12 0.96
C GLU A 355 34.45 -25.84 1.28
N ALA A 356 33.60 -26.83 0.99
CA ALA A 356 32.17 -26.75 1.22
C ALA A 356 31.85 -26.70 2.73
N ARG A 357 31.24 -25.61 3.21
CA ARG A 357 30.89 -25.46 4.62
C ARG A 357 29.65 -24.59 4.82
N ALA A 358 28.66 -25.14 5.51
CA ALA A 358 27.46 -24.41 5.90
C ALA A 358 27.66 -23.69 7.24
N GLY A 359 27.08 -22.50 7.35
CA GLY A 359 27.00 -21.73 8.58
C GLY A 359 25.60 -21.16 8.79
N VAL A 360 25.49 -20.32 9.81
CA VAL A 360 24.30 -19.53 10.12
C VAL A 360 24.68 -18.06 10.09
N ARG A 361 23.86 -17.24 9.42
CA ARG A 361 24.02 -15.79 9.38
C ARG A 361 22.92 -15.12 10.18
N THR A 362 23.30 -14.10 10.94
CA THR A 362 22.40 -13.01 11.33
C THR A 362 22.81 -11.74 10.58
N GLN A 363 21.85 -10.93 10.15
CA GLN A 363 22.12 -9.65 9.50
C GLN A 363 21.21 -8.55 9.98
N LEU A 364 21.75 -7.33 9.97
CA LEU A 364 21.04 -6.08 10.21
C LEU A 364 21.23 -5.19 8.99
N SER A 365 20.16 -4.60 8.50
CA SER A 365 20.19 -3.70 7.34
C SER A 365 19.60 -2.34 7.69
N LEU A 366 20.17 -1.28 7.14
CA LEU A 366 19.64 0.08 7.18
C LEU A 366 19.52 0.57 5.74
N GLY A 367 18.31 0.68 5.22
CA GLY A 367 18.05 0.97 3.82
C GLY A 367 17.34 2.29 3.59
N TRP A 368 17.91 3.13 2.73
CA TRP A 368 17.24 4.25 2.10
C TRP A 368 16.70 3.84 0.74
N ARG A 369 16.06 4.79 0.04
CA ARG A 369 15.80 4.62 -1.39
C ARG A 369 17.15 4.36 -2.08
N TRP A 370 17.26 3.29 -2.85
CA TRP A 370 18.43 2.85 -3.64
C TRP A 370 19.62 2.24 -2.89
N VAL A 371 19.92 2.70 -1.68
CA VAL A 371 21.15 2.33 -0.95
C VAL A 371 20.83 1.72 0.40
N SER A 372 21.55 0.66 0.78
CA SER A 372 21.43 0.04 2.09
C SER A 372 22.80 -0.25 2.70
N VAL A 373 22.94 -0.12 4.02
CA VAL A 373 24.10 -0.62 4.78
C VAL A 373 23.71 -1.95 5.42
N ILE A 374 24.52 -2.98 5.26
CA ILE A 374 24.29 -4.33 5.78
C ILE A 374 25.43 -4.70 6.70
N GLY A 375 25.11 -4.98 7.96
CA GLY A 375 25.97 -5.68 8.89
C GLY A 375 25.61 -7.16 8.92
N ALA A 376 26.59 -8.05 8.72
CA ALA A 376 26.40 -9.50 8.77
C ALA A 376 27.33 -10.15 9.79
N LEU A 377 26.83 -11.19 10.46
CA LEU A 377 27.59 -12.06 11.35
C LEU A 377 27.36 -13.51 10.96
N ASP A 378 28.41 -14.16 10.47
CA ASP A 378 28.42 -15.57 10.07
C ASP A 378 29.06 -16.42 11.17
N VAL A 379 28.38 -17.49 11.56
CA VAL A 379 28.90 -18.53 12.45
C VAL A 379 28.97 -19.83 11.66
N TYR A 380 30.17 -20.37 11.50
CA TYR A 380 30.36 -21.69 10.89
C TYR A 380 30.70 -22.71 11.99
N PRO A 381 29.78 -23.60 12.38
CA PRO A 381 30.08 -24.59 13.40
C PRO A 381 31.14 -25.59 12.92
N LEU A 382 32.07 -25.98 13.79
CA LEU A 382 33.03 -27.07 13.53
C LEU A 382 32.72 -28.27 14.42
N ARG A 383 32.69 -29.47 13.83
CA ARG A 383 32.82 -30.70 14.64
C ARG A 383 34.27 -30.78 15.14
N GLY A 384 34.49 -30.50 16.43
CA GLY A 384 35.77 -30.71 17.10
C GLY A 384 36.80 -29.57 17.05
N ARG A 385 36.41 -28.36 16.65
CA ARG A 385 37.25 -27.13 16.71
C ARG A 385 36.41 -25.92 17.15
N GLU A 386 37.07 -24.81 17.48
CA GLU A 386 36.39 -23.55 17.84
C GLU A 386 35.58 -23.00 16.66
N ASP A 387 34.35 -22.55 16.91
CA ASP A 387 33.47 -21.97 15.89
C ASP A 387 34.14 -20.80 15.17
N GLU A 388 34.06 -20.78 13.85
CA GLU A 388 34.58 -19.66 13.06
C GLU A 388 33.52 -18.57 13.00
N LEU A 389 33.81 -17.44 13.66
CA LEU A 389 32.98 -16.24 13.65
C LEU A 389 33.53 -15.23 12.63
N ARG A 390 32.68 -14.74 11.73
CA ARG A 390 33.04 -13.68 10.77
C ARG A 390 32.02 -12.55 10.78
N GLY A 391 32.48 -11.33 10.95
CA GLY A 391 31.66 -10.12 10.79
C GLY A 391 31.90 -9.48 9.42
N ALA A 392 30.91 -8.79 8.87
CA ALA A 392 31.12 -7.90 7.72
C ALA A 392 30.19 -6.69 7.76
N ILE A 393 30.64 -5.60 7.15
CA ILE A 393 29.83 -4.42 6.88
C ILE A 393 29.94 -4.12 5.38
N MET A 394 28.81 -3.96 4.71
CA MET A 394 28.72 -3.73 3.27
C MET A 394 27.73 -2.61 2.95
N VAL A 395 27.97 -1.90 1.86
CA VAL A 395 27.01 -1.00 1.23
C VAL A 395 26.42 -1.72 0.02
N GLN A 396 25.10 -1.87 -0.01
CA GLN A 396 24.31 -2.55 -1.04
C GLN A 396 23.50 -1.54 -1.85
N VAL A 397 23.39 -1.80 -3.15
CA VAL A 397 22.52 -1.08 -4.09
C VAL A 397 21.64 -2.10 -4.82
N GLY A 398 20.35 -1.77 -4.98
CA GLY A 398 19.44 -2.52 -5.85
C GLY A 398 19.42 -1.91 -7.26
N LEU A 399 19.34 -2.77 -8.28
CA LEU A 399 19.54 -2.43 -9.69
C LEU A 399 18.28 -2.60 -10.55
#